data_AF-R6XKS7-F1
#
_entry.id   AF-R6XKS7-F1
#
_cell.length_a   1.000
_cell.length_b   1.000
_cell.length_c   1.000
_cell.angle_alpha   90.00
_cell.angle_beta   90.00
_cell.angle_gamma   90.00
#
_symmetry.space_group_name_H-M   'P 1'
#
loop_
_entity.id
_entity.type
_entity.pdbx_description
1 polymer ?
#
loop_
_entity_poly.entity_id
_entity_poly.type
_entity_poly.pdbx_seq_one_letter_code
_entity_poly.pdbx_strand_id
1 'polypeptide(L)'
;MFTQWKKADIINSTEEKKGGVMMAQVTKTMTIGELMFTNPDVAPILMEIGMHCLGCPSAQGETLEEAAMVHGIDSDLLVEKINAYLDAK
;
A
#
# COMPACT_ATOMS: atom_id res chain seq x y z
N MET A 1 43.03 -10.74 28.85
CA MET A 1 42.11 -11.85 29.21
C MET A 1 40.71 -11.33 28.98
N PHE A 2 40.07 -11.42 27.80
CA PHE A 2 39.68 -12.58 26.98
C PHE A 2 39.00 -13.70 27.78
N THR A 3 37.66 -13.72 27.74
CA THR A 3 36.74 -14.83 27.34
C THR A 3 35.30 -14.36 27.67
N GLN A 4 34.48 -13.88 26.73
CA GLN A 4 33.73 -14.59 25.68
C GLN A 4 32.55 -15.46 26.22
N TRP A 5 31.34 -14.89 26.10
CA TRP A 5 30.07 -15.46 25.60
C TRP A 5 29.29 -16.52 26.39
N LYS A 6 28.01 -16.22 26.66
CA LYS A 6 26.85 -16.96 26.11
C LYS A 6 25.52 -16.33 26.52
N LYS A 7 24.81 -15.78 25.53
CA LYS A 7 23.35 -15.90 25.29
C LYS A 7 23.11 -15.12 23.98
N ALA A 8 23.25 -15.83 22.88
CA ALA A 8 22.17 -16.58 22.23
C ALA A 8 21.47 -15.66 21.24
N ASP A 9 21.78 -15.96 19.98
CA ASP A 9 21.24 -15.41 18.77
C ASP A 9 19.71 -15.54 18.75
N ILE A 10 19.01 -14.43 18.57
CA ILE A 10 17.75 -14.40 17.85
C ILE A 10 17.97 -13.39 16.73
N ILE A 11 18.44 -13.96 15.62
CA ILE A 11 18.54 -13.33 14.31
C ILE A 11 17.16 -13.05 13.73
N ASN A 12 17.08 -11.93 13.01
CA ASN A 12 16.22 -11.66 11.86
C ASN A 12 14.69 -11.69 12.06
N SER A 13 14.07 -10.51 11.98
CA SER A 13 12.93 -10.29 11.09
C SER A 13 12.73 -8.79 10.86
N THR A 14 13.07 -8.42 9.62
CA THR A 14 12.39 -7.44 8.76
C THR A 14 12.44 -5.96 9.14
N GLU A 15 13.33 -5.28 8.43
CA GLU A 15 13.12 -3.93 7.88
C GLU A 15 11.65 -3.59 7.67
N GLU A 16 11.11 -2.55 8.32
CA GLU A 16 9.93 -1.85 7.79
C GLU A 16 10.12 -0.32 7.79
N LYS A 17 10.50 0.11 6.58
CA LYS A 17 9.97 1.27 5.85
C LYS A 17 10.22 2.66 6.42
N LYS A 18 11.41 3.14 6.08
CA LYS A 18 11.74 4.55 5.88
C LYS A 18 10.75 5.15 4.86
N GLY A 19 9.73 5.87 5.32
CA GLY A 19 8.80 6.63 4.50
C GLY A 19 9.55 7.62 3.59
N GLY A 20 9.74 7.21 2.34
CA GLY A 20 10.53 7.90 1.34
C GLY A 20 9.68 8.80 0.44
N VAL A 21 9.99 10.09 0.52
CA VAL A 21 10.04 11.10 -0.56
C VAL A 21 8.71 11.63 -1.14
N MET A 22 8.69 12.96 -1.19
CA MET A 22 7.58 13.83 -1.55
C MET A 22 7.45 13.95 -3.08
N MET A 23 6.60 13.13 -3.70
CA MET A 23 6.04 13.38 -5.04
C MET A 23 4.59 12.89 -5.00
N ALA A 24 3.61 13.81 -5.06
CA ALA A 24 2.16 13.56 -5.12
C ALA A 24 1.70 12.19 -4.56
N GLN A 25 2.01 11.92 -3.30
CA GLN A 25 1.85 10.60 -2.70
C GLN A 25 0.37 10.25 -2.63
N VAL A 26 -0.02 9.10 -3.19
CA VAL A 26 -1.32 8.50 -2.94
C VAL A 26 -1.37 8.15 -1.45
N THR A 27 -2.48 8.51 -0.81
CA THR A 27 -2.69 8.26 0.61
C THR A 27 -3.89 7.34 0.79
N LYS A 28 -3.93 6.57 1.89
CA LYS A 28 -5.02 5.62 2.17
C LYS A 28 -6.39 6.27 2.35
N THR A 29 -6.41 7.56 2.71
CA THR A 29 -7.61 8.40 2.83
C THR A 29 -8.14 8.89 1.48
N MET A 30 -7.35 8.74 0.41
CA MET A 30 -7.79 9.09 -0.94
C MET A 30 -8.92 8.15 -1.36
N THR A 31 -9.94 8.71 -2.01
CA THR A 31 -11.02 7.91 -2.56
C THR A 31 -10.56 7.22 -3.84
N ILE A 32 -11.13 6.05 -4.11
CA ILE A 32 -10.81 5.30 -5.33
C ILE A 32 -11.18 6.10 -6.57
N GLY A 33 -12.26 6.89 -6.53
CA GLY A 33 -12.62 7.75 -7.65
C GLY A 33 -11.64 8.89 -7.91
N GLU A 34 -11.12 9.52 -6.86
CA GLU A 34 -10.08 10.55 -7.00
C GLU A 34 -8.76 9.96 -7.52
N LEU A 35 -8.42 8.76 -7.05
CA LEU A 35 -7.26 8.02 -7.55
C LEU A 35 -7.41 7.64 -9.03
N MET A 36 -8.58 7.15 -9.46
CA MET A 36 -8.85 6.81 -10.87
C MET A 36 -8.86 8.03 -11.78
N PHE A 37 -9.30 9.18 -11.27
CA PHE A 37 -9.28 10.44 -12.02
C PHE A 37 -7.86 10.98 -12.22
N THR A 38 -7.03 10.91 -11.19
CA THR A 38 -5.64 11.41 -11.22
C THR A 38 -4.68 10.43 -11.91
N ASN A 39 -4.86 9.14 -11.67
CA ASN A 39 -3.95 8.08 -12.08
C ASN A 39 -4.73 6.83 -12.54
N PRO A 40 -5.33 6.84 -13.75
CA PRO A 40 -6.11 5.70 -14.24
C PRO A 40 -5.29 4.42 -14.42
N ASP A 41 -3.96 4.52 -14.53
CA ASP A 41 -3.06 3.39 -14.75
C ASP A 41 -2.93 2.45 -13.55
N VAL A 42 -3.42 2.83 -12.37
CA VAL A 42 -3.39 2.00 -11.15
C VAL A 42 -4.60 1.07 -11.04
N ALA A 43 -5.55 1.15 -11.99
CA ALA A 43 -6.69 0.26 -12.11
C ALA A 43 -6.33 -1.25 -11.98
N PRO A 44 -5.28 -1.79 -12.66
CA PRO A 44 -4.90 -3.19 -12.49
C PRO A 44 -4.56 -3.57 -11.05
N ILE A 45 -3.93 -2.68 -10.26
CA ILE A 45 -3.59 -2.94 -8.85
C ILE A 45 -4.87 -3.06 -8.01
N LEU A 46 -5.86 -2.22 -8.29
CA LEU A 46 -7.15 -2.28 -7.61
C LEU A 46 -7.98 -3.51 -8.04
N MET A 47 -7.86 -3.93 -9.29
CA MET A 47 -8.53 -5.15 -9.75
C MET A 47 -7.95 -6.41 -9.08
N GLU A 48 -6.66 -6.44 -8.79
CA GLU A 48 -6.02 -7.54 -8.05
C GLU A 48 -6.57 -7.72 -6.63
N ILE A 49 -6.98 -6.62 -5.97
CA ILE A 49 -7.58 -6.68 -4.63
C ILE A 49 -9.07 -7.05 -4.65
N GLY A 50 -9.65 -7.29 -5.83
CA GLY A 50 -11.06 -7.66 -5.98
C GLY A 50 -11.98 -6.50 -6.28
N MET A 51 -11.45 -5.27 -6.45
CA MET A 51 -12.22 -4.10 -6.86
C MET A 51 -12.46 -4.12 -8.37
N HIS A 52 -13.20 -5.11 -8.87
CA HIS A 52 -13.58 -5.19 -10.29
C HIS A 52 -14.64 -4.14 -10.67
N CYS A 53 -15.33 -3.60 -9.67
CA CYS A 53 -16.42 -2.64 -9.83
C CYS A 53 -15.94 -1.19 -9.70
N LEU A 54 -14.75 -0.84 -10.22
CA LEU A 54 -14.20 0.52 -10.15
C LEU A 54 -15.17 1.57 -10.70
N GLY A 55 -16.03 1.24 -11.67
CA GLY A 55 -17.01 2.17 -12.23
C GLY A 55 -18.29 2.37 -11.41
N CYS A 56 -18.50 1.63 -10.32
CA CYS A 56 -19.72 1.76 -9.51
C CYS A 56 -19.62 3.01 -8.61
N PRO A 57 -20.66 3.87 -8.56
CA PRO A 57 -20.62 5.10 -7.76
C PRO A 57 -20.41 4.83 -6.26
N SER A 58 -20.85 3.68 -5.76
CA SER A 58 -20.58 3.24 -4.38
C SER A 58 -19.09 3.00 -4.13
N ALA A 59 -18.42 2.25 -5.02
CA ALA A 59 -17.00 1.92 -4.90
C ALA A 59 -16.10 3.15 -5.11
N GLN A 60 -16.51 4.09 -5.95
CA GLN A 60 -15.76 5.33 -6.20
C GLN A 60 -15.74 6.26 -4.97
N GLY A 61 -16.76 6.19 -4.11
CA GLY A 61 -16.86 6.97 -2.88
C GLY A 61 -16.14 6.35 -1.68
N GLU A 62 -15.71 5.09 -1.78
CA GLU A 62 -14.94 4.41 -0.74
C GLU A 62 -13.48 4.89 -0.75
N THR A 63 -12.86 4.92 0.43
CA THR A 63 -11.41 5.19 0.55
C THR A 63 -10.61 3.93 0.25
N LEU A 64 -9.34 4.09 -0.11
CA LEU A 64 -8.44 2.94 -0.29
C LEU A 64 -8.30 2.12 1.00
N GLU A 65 -8.34 2.78 2.17
CA GLU A 65 -8.32 2.11 3.47
C GLU A 65 -9.57 1.24 3.68
N GLU A 66 -10.77 1.78 3.44
CA GLU A 66 -12.00 1.01 3.61
C GLU A 66 -12.10 -0.16 2.64
N ALA A 67 -11.73 0.05 1.38
CA ALA A 67 -11.68 -1.04 0.40
C ALA A 67 -10.65 -2.11 0.80
N ALA A 68 -9.47 -1.72 1.27
CA ALA A 68 -8.48 -2.67 1.77
C ALA A 68 -9.00 -3.46 2.98
N MET A 69 -9.68 -2.81 3.93
CA MET A 69 -10.26 -3.47 5.10
C MET A 69 -11.37 -4.48 4.73
N VAL A 70 -12.28 -4.10 3.82
CA VAL A 70 -13.37 -4.97 3.36
C VAL A 70 -12.84 -6.21 2.63
N HIS A 71 -11.72 -6.04 1.91
CA HIS A 71 -11.08 -7.10 1.13
C HIS A 71 -9.96 -7.85 1.89
N GLY A 72 -9.72 -7.51 3.17
CA GLY A 72 -8.75 -8.21 4.03
C GLY A 72 -7.29 -7.98 3.67
N ILE A 73 -6.96 -6.80 3.13
CA ILE A 73 -5.62 -6.41 2.69
C ILE A 73 -5.13 -5.27 3.57
N ASP A 74 -3.82 -5.23 3.79
CA ASP A 74 -3.18 -4.13 4.49
C ASP A 74 -3.23 -2.85 3.64
N SER A 75 -3.85 -1.80 4.19
CA SER A 75 -4.04 -0.53 3.48
C SER A 75 -2.70 0.20 3.24
N ASP A 76 -1.72 0.03 4.12
CA ASP A 76 -0.40 0.63 3.97
C ASP A 76 0.38 -0.10 2.86
N LEU A 77 0.29 -1.44 2.77
CA LEU A 77 0.87 -2.21 1.65
C LEU A 77 0.24 -1.86 0.30
N LEU A 78 -1.08 -1.68 0.25
CA LEU A 78 -1.78 -1.29 -0.97
C LEU A 78 -1.28 0.08 -1.46
N VAL A 79 -1.21 1.06 -0.57
CA VAL A 79 -0.72 2.39 -0.87
C VAL A 79 0.74 2.37 -1.29
N GLU A 80 1.58 1.59 -0.62
CA GLU A 80 2.99 1.43 -1.01
C GLU A 80 3.10 0.87 -2.43
N LYS A 81 2.33 -0.17 -2.76
CA LYS A 81 2.33 -0.78 -4.10
C LYS A 81 1.86 0.21 -5.17
N ILE A 82 0.83 1.01 -4.89
CA ILE A 82 0.33 2.04 -5.79
C ILE A 82 1.41 3.10 -6.02
N ASN A 83 2.01 3.63 -4.96
CA ASN A 83 3.04 4.66 -5.07
C ASN A 83 4.30 4.13 -5.77
N ALA A 84 4.73 2.90 -5.49
CA ALA A 84 5.85 2.28 -6.17
C ALA A 84 5.59 2.07 -7.68
N TYR A 85 4.36 1.71 -8.05
CA TYR A 85 3.97 1.61 -9.46
C TYR A 85 3.98 2.97 -10.17
N LEU A 86 3.52 4.03 -9.49
CA LEU A 86 3.55 5.39 -10.03
C LEU A 86 4.97 5.94 -10.17
N ASP A 87 5.88 5.59 -9.25
CA ASP A 87 7.30 6.00 -9.29
C ASP A 87 8.10 5.22 -10.35
N ALA A 88 7.74 3.96 -10.59
CA ALA A 88 8.37 3.11 -11.61
C ALA A 88 7.91 3.41 -13.05
N LYS A 89 6.92 4.30 -13.22
CA LYS A 89 6.35 4.69 -14.51
C LYS A 89 7.13 5.85 -15.13
#